data_AF-A0A954VDS2-F1
#
_entry.id   AF-A0A954VDS2-F1
#
_cell.length_a   1.000
_cell.length_b   1.000
_cell.length_c   1.000
_cell.angle_alpha   90.00
_cell.angle_beta   90.00
_cell.angle_gamma   90.00
#
_symmetry.space_group_name_H-M   'P 1'
#
loop_
_entity.id
_entity.type
_entity.pdbx_description
1 polymer ?
#
loop_
_entity_poly.entity_id
_entity_poly.type
_entity_poly.pdbx_seq_one_letter_code
_entity_poly.pdbx_strand_id
1 'polypeptide(L)'
;MTDSMELERRLDQLGRDLQSGPKLADSIMAKINRDPVHSVEVVSGRSRFRTMAIVTAIACSVALAISLIPRPSSVYARAISALQQARTIHVIGWTTRVPRDWPLERQVDVGANERHDVDMWFWRSVDGTTRGLEKVGPVTKLRTGTTVEEYQQDTDLLFINNRQNNDPASKFMTIAAYLRQLQDGKQTDLGTKMEDGKRMRGVKVERHNRIDEYWFDVRTDLPIRFSRKQKDQGEENSFELQFSYDDDLPDAVAAYVVPKAKNVRYGRGHQDVGLAWKQHVNDLWQTSTPTSGSVLVARRNESQGTFAHQWTLSTPDGKYWVVPIDRDQYEPMNIDHFLRLRVCASNGDCDVASWRVADPELLELEFPRCDVMYEHGTDWRTWVQHFFNEVGLEFVDVVEQRTHWLAQHDGRKLKPWEKVQPPVPYLMRDGKPSYGVLAIGRGRSGSPATITRLFDEFNEVQNNRYTAKQPVIIDETGLPRPVQWDSAKYPQWRDYYEAEVKKCFVATDSPYFDGSDGQKMACEWFEKEFGITFKEETRAVTVHVIRKK
;
A
#
# COMPACT_ATOMS: atom_id res chain seq x y z
N MET A 1 20.04 30.90 7.78
CA MET A 1 19.52 31.38 9.08
C MET A 1 18.13 32.02 8.99
N THR A 2 17.66 32.44 7.81
CA THR A 2 16.33 33.04 7.59
C THR A 2 15.16 32.04 7.54
N ASP A 3 15.42 30.74 7.30
CA ASP A 3 14.38 29.71 7.16
C ASP A 3 13.80 29.21 8.50
N SER A 4 14.61 29.21 9.56
CA SER A 4 14.19 28.75 10.90
C SER A 4 13.14 29.68 11.51
N MET A 5 13.30 30.99 11.30
CA MET A 5 12.34 31.99 11.80
C MET A 5 11.00 31.94 11.08
N GLU A 6 10.98 31.64 9.77
CA GLU A 6 9.72 31.53 9.03
C GLU A 6 8.97 30.25 9.41
N LEU A 7 9.69 29.16 9.72
CA LEU A 7 9.09 27.93 10.22
C LEU A 7 8.50 28.11 11.63
N GLU A 8 9.23 28.73 12.56
CA GLU A 8 8.74 29.05 13.90
C GLU A 8 7.53 29.99 13.84
N ARG A 9 7.56 31.00 12.96
CA ARG A 9 6.42 31.92 12.76
C ARG A 9 5.18 31.21 12.23
N ARG A 10 5.34 30.23 11.34
CA ARG A 10 4.24 29.41 10.82
C ARG A 10 3.69 28.43 11.85
N LEU A 11 4.54 27.86 12.70
CA LEU A 11 4.14 26.98 13.79
C LEU A 11 3.41 27.74 14.90
N ASP A 12 3.88 28.94 15.24
CA ASP A 12 3.18 29.84 16.17
C ASP A 12 1.84 30.32 15.62
N GLN A 13 1.77 30.59 14.31
CA GLN A 13 0.50 30.93 13.66
C GLN A 13 -0.47 29.76 13.71
N LEU A 14 -0.01 28.55 13.40
CA LEU A 14 -0.81 27.33 13.47
C LEU A 14 -1.26 27.03 14.90
N GLY A 15 -0.40 27.25 15.90
CA GLY A 15 -0.73 27.11 17.31
C GLY A 15 -1.82 28.09 17.76
N ARG A 16 -1.77 29.35 17.28
CA ARG A 16 -2.82 30.35 17.53
C ARG A 16 -4.12 30.01 16.81
N ASP A 17 -4.05 29.53 15.58
CA ASP A 17 -5.22 29.15 14.79
C ASP A 17 -5.93 27.92 15.40
N LEU A 18 -5.18 26.98 15.96
CA LEU A 18 -5.69 25.79 16.66
C LEU A 18 -6.23 26.10 18.07
N GLN A 19 -5.67 27.08 18.77
CA GLN A 19 -6.17 27.53 20.08
C GLN A 19 -7.42 28.41 19.96
N SER A 20 -7.64 29.05 18.82
CA SER A 20 -8.89 29.75 18.54
C SER A 20 -9.94 28.78 17.99
N GLY A 21 -10.79 28.22 18.87
CA GLY A 21 -12.10 27.71 18.44
C GLY A 21 -12.93 28.81 17.75
N PRO A 22 -14.24 28.62 17.56
CA PRO A 22 -14.95 27.87 16.51
C PRO A 22 -14.54 28.18 15.05
N LYS A 23 -13.56 29.06 14.81
CA LYS A 23 -13.26 29.64 13.49
C LYS A 23 -12.80 28.66 12.42
N LEU A 24 -12.16 27.54 12.77
CA LEU A 24 -11.76 26.52 11.79
C LEU A 24 -12.98 25.74 11.25
N ALA A 25 -13.91 25.40 12.14
CA ALA A 25 -15.18 24.78 11.74
C ALA A 25 -16.02 25.78 10.92
N ASP A 26 -16.07 27.05 11.33
CA ASP A 26 -16.74 28.11 10.58
C ASP A 26 -16.07 28.37 9.21
N SER A 27 -14.74 28.25 9.10
CA SER A 27 -13.99 28.40 7.85
C SER A 27 -14.28 27.26 6.86
N ILE A 28 -14.39 26.03 7.36
CA ILE A 28 -14.74 24.85 6.57
C ILE A 28 -16.21 24.94 6.12
N MET A 29 -17.12 25.34 7.01
CA MET A 29 -18.54 25.52 6.68
C MET A 29 -18.80 26.73 5.78
N ALA A 30 -18.04 27.82 5.92
CA ALA A 30 -18.11 28.98 5.04
C ALA A 30 -17.57 28.70 3.63
N LYS A 31 -16.67 27.72 3.47
CA LYS A 31 -16.21 27.23 2.16
C LYS A 31 -17.24 26.37 1.45
N ILE A 32 -18.16 25.74 2.18
CA ILE A 32 -19.25 24.92 1.63
C ILE A 32 -20.44 25.79 1.16
N ASN A 33 -20.59 27.02 1.68
CA ASN A 33 -21.81 27.84 1.55
C ASN A 33 -21.66 29.21 0.81
N ARG A 34 -20.71 29.40 -0.12
CA ARG A 34 -20.67 30.63 -0.96
C ARG A 34 -20.99 30.27 -2.41
N ASP A 35 -22.12 30.70 -2.97
CA ASP A 35 -22.38 32.05 -3.53
C ASP A 35 -23.59 32.84 -2.91
N PRO A 36 -23.73 34.17 -3.13
CA PRO A 36 -23.84 35.16 -2.04
C PRO A 36 -25.19 35.90 -1.89
N VAL A 37 -25.35 36.67 -0.81
CA VAL A 37 -25.63 38.14 -0.81
C VAL A 37 -25.66 38.73 0.62
N HIS A 38 -24.80 39.75 0.78
CA HIS A 38 -24.72 40.94 1.65
C HIS A 38 -25.08 41.02 3.16
N SER A 39 -24.02 41.47 3.86
CA SER A 39 -23.81 42.25 5.08
C SER A 39 -24.87 43.26 5.55
N VAL A 40 -24.94 43.46 6.89
CA VAL A 40 -25.14 44.76 7.55
C VAL A 40 -24.34 44.82 8.87
N GLU A 41 -23.59 45.91 9.09
CA GLU A 41 -22.97 46.35 10.36
C GLU A 41 -23.97 47.14 11.24
N VAL A 42 -23.70 47.26 12.56
CA VAL A 42 -23.62 48.55 13.31
C VAL A 42 -23.38 48.31 14.83
N VAL A 43 -22.15 48.64 15.25
CA VAL A 43 -21.67 49.59 16.31
C VAL A 43 -22.38 49.81 17.68
N SER A 44 -21.58 49.56 18.74
CA SER A 44 -21.34 50.29 20.02
C SER A 44 -22.27 50.22 21.25
N GLY A 45 -21.62 50.31 22.43
CA GLY A 45 -22.16 50.97 23.63
C GLY A 45 -21.86 50.28 24.97
N ARG A 46 -20.93 50.82 25.76
CA ARG A 46 -20.51 50.35 27.10
C ARG A 46 -21.56 50.59 28.19
N SER A 47 -21.68 49.68 29.18
CA SER A 47 -22.02 50.01 30.57
C SER A 47 -21.67 48.87 31.54
N ARG A 48 -21.05 49.22 32.67
CA ARG A 48 -20.40 48.34 33.66
C ARG A 48 -21.37 47.93 34.77
N PHE A 49 -22.06 46.80 34.62
CA PHE A 49 -22.75 46.08 35.72
C PHE A 49 -22.92 44.59 35.38
N ARG A 50 -21.82 43.91 35.06
CA ARG A 50 -21.92 42.72 34.20
C ARG A 50 -21.24 41.44 34.67
N THR A 51 -20.61 41.35 35.84
CA THR A 51 -19.83 40.13 36.13
C THR A 51 -20.67 38.89 36.50
N MET A 52 -21.83 39.04 37.16
CA MET A 52 -22.72 37.89 37.42
C MET A 52 -23.69 37.58 36.27
N ALA A 53 -24.23 38.60 35.60
CA ALA A 53 -25.11 38.40 34.46
C ALA A 53 -24.36 37.88 33.21
N ILE A 54 -23.07 38.19 33.05
CA ILE A 54 -22.25 37.66 31.95
C ILE A 54 -22.03 36.16 32.10
N VAL A 55 -21.83 35.61 33.30
CA VAL A 55 -21.58 34.16 33.43
C VAL A 55 -22.83 33.36 33.08
N THR A 56 -24.01 33.80 33.54
CA THR A 56 -25.29 33.19 33.18
C THR A 56 -25.65 33.44 31.72
N ALA A 57 -25.38 34.63 31.18
CA ALA A 57 -25.61 34.92 29.77
C ALA A 57 -24.64 34.17 28.86
N ILE A 58 -23.36 33.98 29.23
CA ILE A 58 -22.42 33.15 28.47
C ILE A 58 -22.82 31.68 28.57
N ALA A 59 -23.22 31.17 29.73
CA ALA A 59 -23.71 29.80 29.86
C ALA A 59 -24.99 29.58 29.03
N CYS A 60 -25.93 30.53 29.07
CA CYS A 60 -27.14 30.49 28.24
C CYS A 60 -26.82 30.70 26.76
N SER A 61 -25.89 31.58 26.37
CA SER A 61 -25.50 31.81 24.97
C SER A 61 -24.66 30.67 24.41
N VAL A 62 -23.87 29.98 25.23
CA VAL A 62 -23.16 28.75 24.84
C VAL A 62 -24.16 27.60 24.73
N ALA A 63 -25.12 27.47 25.65
CA ALA A 63 -26.21 26.49 25.53
C ALA A 63 -27.12 26.79 24.32
N LEU A 64 -27.43 28.07 24.05
CA LEU A 64 -28.19 28.50 22.89
C LEU A 64 -27.39 28.27 21.60
N ALA A 65 -26.12 28.63 21.57
CA ALA A 65 -25.24 28.41 20.42
C ALA A 65 -25.08 26.91 20.13
N ILE A 66 -24.91 26.07 21.15
CA ILE A 66 -24.88 24.60 21.00
C ILE A 66 -26.25 24.07 20.51
N SER A 67 -27.36 24.66 20.94
CA SER A 67 -28.70 24.30 20.46
C SER A 67 -29.02 24.80 19.04
N LEU A 68 -28.31 25.82 18.57
CA LEU A 68 -28.48 26.48 17.27
C LEU A 68 -27.45 26.02 16.22
N ILE A 69 -26.43 25.24 16.60
CA ILE A 69 -25.64 24.50 15.62
C ILE A 69 -26.61 23.54 14.92
N PRO A 70 -26.82 23.68 13.61
CA PRO A 70 -27.73 22.81 12.88
C PRO A 70 -27.28 21.37 13.11
N ARG A 71 -28.17 20.57 13.71
CA ARG A 71 -27.92 19.14 13.86
C ARG A 71 -27.57 18.61 12.47
N PRO A 72 -26.46 17.87 12.32
CA PRO A 72 -26.13 17.28 11.03
C PRO A 72 -27.34 16.53 10.47
N SER A 73 -27.74 16.84 9.23
CA SER A 73 -28.99 16.34 8.65
C SER A 73 -28.97 14.82 8.47
N SER A 74 -27.80 14.24 8.21
CA SER A 74 -27.64 12.79 8.06
C SER A 74 -27.40 12.08 9.39
N VAL A 75 -27.98 10.87 9.53
CA VAL A 75 -27.72 9.93 10.64
C VAL A 75 -26.22 9.67 10.79
N TYR A 76 -25.53 9.51 9.65
CA TYR A 76 -24.08 9.37 9.58
C TYR A 76 -23.34 10.47 10.36
N ALA A 77 -23.57 11.74 10.02
CA ALA A 77 -22.80 12.84 10.59
C ALA A 77 -23.07 13.03 12.09
N ARG A 78 -24.28 12.71 12.57
CA ARG A 78 -24.58 12.70 14.01
C ARG A 78 -23.85 11.57 14.73
N ALA A 79 -23.87 10.37 14.18
CA ALA A 79 -23.14 9.23 14.75
C ALA A 79 -21.62 9.49 14.79
N ILE A 80 -21.03 10.11 13.76
CA ILE A 80 -19.60 10.47 13.78
C ILE A 80 -19.28 11.49 14.87
N SER A 81 -20.10 12.53 15.00
CA SER A 81 -19.93 13.55 16.04
C SER A 81 -20.01 12.93 17.45
N ALA A 82 -20.98 12.03 17.67
CA ALA A 82 -21.12 11.34 18.95
C ALA A 82 -19.92 10.40 19.22
N LEU A 83 -19.46 9.64 18.23
CA LEU A 83 -18.30 8.75 18.36
C LEU A 83 -17.01 9.50 18.73
N GLN A 84 -16.83 10.74 18.27
CA GLN A 84 -15.65 11.56 18.60
C GLN A 84 -15.59 11.95 20.09
N GLN A 85 -16.73 11.91 20.79
CA GLN A 85 -16.85 12.27 22.21
C GLN A 85 -16.66 11.05 23.13
N ALA A 86 -16.81 9.83 22.63
CA ALA A 86 -16.64 8.61 23.40
C ALA A 86 -15.19 8.44 23.88
N ARG A 87 -15.03 8.12 25.17
CA ARG A 87 -13.74 7.85 25.82
C ARG A 87 -13.31 6.40 25.63
N THR A 88 -14.28 5.50 25.77
CA THR A 88 -14.11 4.05 25.62
C THR A 88 -15.20 3.53 24.69
N ILE A 89 -14.86 2.59 23.82
CA ILE A 89 -15.80 1.81 23.02
C ILE A 89 -15.46 0.34 23.25
N HIS A 90 -16.46 -0.43 23.65
CA HIS A 90 -16.37 -1.88 23.72
C HIS A 90 -17.29 -2.50 22.68
N VAL A 91 -16.78 -3.49 21.95
CA VAL A 91 -17.48 -4.18 20.88
C VAL A 91 -17.40 -5.67 21.13
N ILE A 92 -18.56 -6.33 21.26
CA ILE A 92 -18.66 -7.78 21.39
C ILE A 92 -19.49 -8.36 20.27
N GLY A 93 -19.31 -9.65 19.98
CA GLY A 93 -20.14 -10.34 18.99
C GLY A 93 -19.45 -11.55 18.42
N TRP A 94 -19.73 -11.83 17.15
CA TRP A 94 -19.14 -12.95 16.44
C TRP A 94 -19.04 -12.69 14.93
N THR A 95 -18.14 -13.41 14.25
CA THR A 95 -17.90 -13.33 12.81
C THR A 95 -17.56 -14.70 12.22
N THR A 96 -17.95 -14.99 10.98
CA THR A 96 -17.48 -16.18 10.26
C THR A 96 -16.15 -15.96 9.53
N ARG A 97 -15.59 -14.77 9.63
CA ARG A 97 -14.32 -14.39 9.01
C ARG A 97 -13.35 -13.90 10.06
N VAL A 98 -12.16 -14.48 10.09
CA VAL A 98 -11.05 -14.04 10.94
C VAL A 98 -10.18 -13.04 10.17
N PRO A 99 -10.25 -11.73 10.48
CA PRO A 99 -9.54 -10.70 9.75
C PRO A 99 -8.06 -10.65 10.13
N ARG A 100 -7.17 -11.00 9.19
CA ARG A 100 -5.73 -10.87 9.36
C ARG A 100 -5.22 -9.69 8.53
N ASP A 101 -4.40 -8.83 9.13
CA ASP A 101 -3.69 -7.80 8.36
C ASP A 101 -2.52 -8.46 7.60
N TRP A 102 -2.08 -9.65 8.06
CA TRP A 102 -0.99 -10.41 7.45
C TRP A 102 -1.37 -11.84 7.09
N PRO A 103 -1.02 -12.26 5.88
CA PRO A 103 -1.33 -13.60 5.40
C PRO A 103 -0.56 -14.66 6.20
N LEU A 104 -1.20 -15.78 6.53
CA LEU A 104 -0.60 -16.88 7.31
C LEU A 104 0.52 -17.58 6.52
N GLU A 105 1.62 -17.95 7.19
CA GLU A 105 2.72 -18.69 6.55
C GLU A 105 2.31 -20.09 6.05
N ARG A 106 1.23 -20.64 6.63
CA ARG A 106 0.58 -21.88 6.19
C ARG A 106 -0.92 -21.67 6.20
N GLN A 107 -1.62 -22.23 5.24
CA GLN A 107 -3.08 -22.19 5.26
C GLN A 107 -3.56 -22.95 6.49
N VAL A 108 -4.10 -22.22 7.47
CA VAL A 108 -4.77 -22.80 8.63
C VAL A 108 -6.25 -22.84 8.30
N ASP A 109 -6.85 -24.02 8.35
CA ASP A 109 -8.30 -24.13 8.31
C ASP A 109 -8.84 -23.54 9.61
N VAL A 110 -9.44 -22.36 9.51
CA VAL A 110 -10.16 -21.72 10.61
C VAL A 110 -11.65 -22.01 10.55
N GLY A 111 -12.09 -22.99 9.75
CA GLY A 111 -13.49 -23.33 9.57
C GLY A 111 -14.23 -22.21 8.84
N ALA A 112 -14.35 -22.32 7.50
CA ALA A 112 -14.90 -21.25 6.65
C ALA A 112 -16.33 -20.78 7.02
N ASN A 113 -17.03 -21.49 7.90
CA ASN A 113 -18.37 -21.18 8.40
C ASN A 113 -18.47 -21.21 9.94
N GLU A 114 -17.37 -21.37 10.67
CA GLU A 114 -17.39 -21.36 12.13
C GLU A 114 -17.60 -19.93 12.65
N ARG A 115 -18.35 -19.80 13.75
CA ARG A 115 -18.49 -18.51 14.44
C ARG A 115 -17.30 -18.29 15.34
N HIS A 116 -16.59 -17.20 15.12
CA HIS A 116 -15.50 -16.75 15.97
C HIS A 116 -15.94 -15.56 16.81
N ASP A 117 -15.68 -15.64 18.10
CA ASP A 117 -15.98 -14.54 19.02
C ASP A 117 -15.19 -13.28 18.66
N VAL A 118 -15.86 -12.15 18.87
CA VAL A 118 -15.31 -10.80 18.74
C VAL A 118 -15.35 -10.13 20.11
N ASP A 119 -14.21 -9.61 20.56
CA ASP A 119 -14.08 -8.77 21.75
C ASP A 119 -13.06 -7.67 21.45
N MET A 120 -13.53 -6.43 21.29
CA MET A 120 -12.70 -5.29 20.90
C MET A 120 -12.89 -4.12 21.85
N TRP A 121 -11.79 -3.54 22.30
CA TRP A 121 -11.74 -2.34 23.12
C TRP A 121 -11.00 -1.24 22.38
N PHE A 122 -11.54 -0.03 22.38
CA PHE A 122 -10.89 1.19 21.89
C PHE A 122 -11.00 2.26 22.95
N TRP A 123 -9.90 2.92 23.31
CA TRP A 123 -9.91 3.95 24.34
C TRP A 123 -8.83 5.00 24.13
N ARG A 124 -8.95 6.13 24.83
CA ARG A 124 -7.86 7.10 24.97
C ARG A 124 -7.17 6.89 26.32
N SER A 125 -5.85 6.72 26.33
CA SER A 125 -5.08 6.70 27.59
C SER A 125 -4.92 8.10 28.18
N VAL A 126 -4.41 8.16 29.42
CA VAL A 126 -4.24 9.41 30.19
C VAL A 126 -3.37 10.44 29.47
N ASP A 127 -2.41 9.98 28.66
CA ASP A 127 -1.54 10.81 27.82
C ASP A 127 -2.22 11.32 26.53
N GLY A 128 -3.51 11.01 26.33
CA GLY A 128 -4.28 11.37 25.14
C GLY A 128 -3.99 10.49 23.93
N THR A 129 -3.12 9.48 24.04
CA THR A 129 -2.89 8.53 22.93
C THR A 129 -4.05 7.56 22.83
N THR A 130 -4.46 7.24 21.60
CA THR A 130 -5.49 6.23 21.38
C THR A 130 -4.85 4.84 21.41
N ARG A 131 -5.54 3.92 22.07
CA ARG A 131 -5.19 2.50 22.16
C ARG A 131 -6.35 1.64 21.70
N GLY A 132 -6.03 0.41 21.33
CA GLY A 132 -7.05 -0.58 21.02
C GLY A 132 -6.56 -2.00 21.20
N LEU A 133 -7.45 -2.88 21.65
CA LEU A 133 -7.25 -4.31 21.78
C LEU A 133 -8.37 -5.01 21.02
N GLU A 134 -8.07 -5.75 19.97
CA GLU A 134 -9.06 -6.46 19.17
C GLU A 134 -8.78 -7.95 19.22
N LYS A 135 -9.71 -8.75 19.74
CA LYS A 135 -9.65 -10.21 19.72
C LYS A 135 -10.74 -10.72 18.78
N VAL A 136 -10.34 -11.46 17.75
CA VAL A 136 -11.25 -12.07 16.77
C VAL A 136 -10.77 -13.48 16.47
N GLY A 137 -11.44 -14.48 17.04
CA GLY A 137 -10.99 -15.87 16.98
C GLY A 137 -9.53 -16.01 17.45
N PRO A 138 -8.63 -16.66 16.69
CA PRO A 138 -7.23 -16.85 17.07
C PRO A 138 -6.35 -15.59 16.91
N VAL A 139 -6.91 -14.47 16.45
CA VAL A 139 -6.14 -13.25 16.16
C VAL A 139 -6.38 -12.20 17.24
N THR A 140 -5.29 -11.72 17.83
CA THR A 140 -5.30 -10.57 18.74
C THR A 140 -4.50 -9.42 18.15
N LYS A 141 -5.07 -8.21 18.12
CA LYS A 141 -4.37 -7.00 17.68
C LYS A 141 -4.29 -6.01 18.84
N LEU A 142 -3.09 -5.63 19.23
CA LEU A 142 -2.83 -4.53 20.15
C LEU A 142 -2.37 -3.31 19.35
N ARG A 143 -2.91 -2.14 19.69
CA ARG A 143 -2.51 -0.85 19.11
C ARG A 143 -2.04 0.07 20.22
N THR A 144 -0.85 0.60 20.06
CA THR A 144 -0.23 1.55 20.99
C THR A 144 0.35 2.71 20.18
N GLY A 145 -0.42 3.80 20.05
CA GLY A 145 -0.03 4.95 19.26
C GLY A 145 0.14 4.60 17.77
N THR A 146 1.38 4.65 17.27
CA THR A 146 1.74 4.38 15.86
C THR A 146 2.06 2.91 15.57
N THR A 147 2.14 2.08 16.61
CA THR A 147 2.50 0.66 16.50
C THR A 147 1.25 -0.20 16.53
N VAL A 148 1.20 -1.19 15.63
CA VAL A 148 0.20 -2.25 15.62
C VAL A 148 0.92 -3.59 15.75
N GLU A 149 0.54 -4.35 16.76
CA GLU A 149 1.00 -5.71 17.01
C GLU A 149 -0.16 -6.67 16.76
N GLU A 150 -0.05 -7.55 15.77
CA GLU A 150 -1.03 -8.59 15.46
C GLU A 150 -0.44 -9.95 15.80
N TYR A 151 -0.95 -10.58 16.85
CA TYR A 151 -0.61 -11.94 17.24
C TYR A 151 -1.65 -12.93 16.70
N GLN A 152 -1.17 -13.95 16.00
CA GLN A 152 -1.96 -15.03 15.42
C GLN A 152 -1.63 -16.31 16.19
N GLN A 153 -2.51 -16.67 17.14
CA GLN A 153 -2.29 -17.76 18.10
C GLN A 153 -2.20 -19.13 17.42
N ASP A 154 -2.92 -19.32 16.32
CA ASP A 154 -2.94 -20.55 15.52
C ASP A 154 -1.60 -20.88 14.84
N THR A 155 -0.77 -19.87 14.61
CA THR A 155 0.55 -20.01 13.98
C THR A 155 1.71 -19.57 14.87
N ASP A 156 1.41 -19.13 16.09
CA ASP A 156 2.40 -18.59 17.04
C ASP A 156 3.26 -17.50 16.37
N LEU A 157 2.57 -16.58 15.70
CA LEU A 157 3.13 -15.52 14.85
C LEU A 157 2.74 -14.15 15.40
N LEU A 158 3.74 -13.30 15.64
CA LEU A 158 3.57 -11.89 16.00
C LEU A 158 4.02 -11.01 14.84
N PHE A 159 3.11 -10.18 14.34
CA PHE A 159 3.39 -9.19 13.33
C PHE A 159 3.40 -7.77 13.92
N ILE A 160 4.49 -7.02 13.73
CA ILE A 160 4.66 -5.67 14.27
C ILE A 160 4.77 -4.65 13.14
N ASN A 161 3.91 -3.64 13.12
CA ASN A 161 3.90 -2.59 12.10
C ASN A 161 3.96 -1.19 12.69
N ASN A 162 4.90 -0.38 12.21
CA ASN A 162 4.87 1.07 12.40
C ASN A 162 4.08 1.68 11.24
N ARG A 163 2.77 1.89 11.41
CA ARG A 163 1.99 2.61 10.40
C ARG A 163 2.12 4.11 10.66
N GLN A 164 2.90 4.81 9.83
CA GLN A 164 3.02 6.27 9.89
C GLN A 164 1.72 7.03 9.49
N ASN A 165 0.74 6.36 8.85
CA ASN A 165 -0.32 7.06 8.10
C ASN A 165 -1.77 6.77 8.49
N ASN A 166 -2.02 6.13 9.63
CA ASN A 166 -3.39 6.04 10.14
C ASN A 166 -3.45 6.85 11.43
N ASP A 167 -3.83 8.14 11.31
CA ASP A 167 -4.33 8.95 12.42
C ASP A 167 -5.20 8.05 13.32
N PRO A 168 -5.00 8.00 14.64
CA PRO A 168 -5.83 7.17 15.50
C PRO A 168 -7.34 7.46 15.41
N ALA A 169 -7.74 8.63 14.90
CA ALA A 169 -9.12 8.91 14.52
C ALA A 169 -9.62 8.03 13.35
N SER A 170 -8.73 7.54 12.48
CA SER A 170 -9.03 6.69 11.32
C SER A 170 -9.56 5.27 11.65
N LYS A 171 -9.51 4.83 12.92
CA LYS A 171 -10.15 3.57 13.35
C LYS A 171 -11.31 3.72 14.34
N PHE A 172 -11.46 4.86 15.04
CA PHE A 172 -12.82 5.40 15.27
C PHE A 172 -13.57 5.48 13.93
N MET A 173 -12.82 5.72 12.84
CA MET A 173 -13.31 5.58 11.47
C MET A 173 -13.40 4.19 10.88
N THR A 174 -13.14 3.07 11.60
CA THR A 174 -13.59 1.75 11.11
C THR A 174 -15.09 1.63 11.34
N ILE A 175 -15.56 2.01 12.53
CA ILE A 175 -16.99 2.24 12.80
C ILE A 175 -17.49 3.36 11.89
N ALA A 176 -16.79 4.49 11.75
CA ALA A 176 -17.21 5.51 10.77
C ALA A 176 -17.17 5.03 9.32
N ALA A 177 -16.30 4.08 8.94
CA ALA A 177 -16.25 3.53 7.59
C ALA A 177 -17.41 2.58 7.36
N TYR A 178 -17.86 1.83 8.37
CA TYR A 178 -19.15 1.14 8.34
C TYR A 178 -20.30 2.15 8.28
N LEU A 179 -20.29 3.22 9.07
CA LEU A 179 -21.32 4.25 9.03
C LEU A 179 -21.32 5.06 7.73
N ARG A 180 -20.16 5.28 7.10
CA ARG A 180 -20.05 5.90 5.77
C ARG A 180 -20.78 5.05 4.74
N GLN A 181 -20.89 3.73 4.97
CA GLN A 181 -21.69 2.87 4.12
C GLN A 181 -23.19 3.17 4.21
N LEU A 182 -23.67 3.91 5.22
CA LEU A 182 -25.04 4.43 5.18
C LEU A 182 -25.24 5.39 3.99
N GLN A 183 -24.18 6.02 3.48
CA GLN A 183 -24.29 6.99 2.39
C GLN A 183 -24.46 6.34 1.00
N ASP A 184 -24.11 5.06 0.85
CA ASP A 184 -24.26 4.35 -0.43
C ASP A 184 -25.20 3.13 -0.31
N GLY A 185 -26.02 2.90 -1.33
CA GLY A 185 -26.98 1.79 -1.40
C GLY A 185 -28.41 2.18 -1.03
N LYS A 186 -29.34 1.23 -1.19
CA LYS A 186 -30.75 1.45 -0.91
C LYS A 186 -30.97 1.34 0.60
N GLN A 187 -31.39 2.43 1.22
CA GLN A 187 -31.72 2.47 2.64
C GLN A 187 -33.20 2.15 2.86
N THR A 188 -33.51 1.41 3.93
CA THR A 188 -34.87 1.14 4.39
C THR A 188 -34.92 1.35 5.90
N ASP A 189 -35.86 2.16 6.36
CA ASP A 189 -36.11 2.35 7.79
C ASP A 189 -36.72 1.07 8.36
N LEU A 190 -36.11 0.53 9.43
CA LEU A 190 -36.60 -0.65 10.14
C LEU A 190 -37.53 -0.27 11.31
N GLY A 191 -37.78 1.02 11.50
CA GLY A 191 -38.60 1.56 12.58
C GLY A 191 -37.82 1.69 13.88
N THR A 192 -38.58 1.85 14.98
CA THR A 192 -38.01 1.94 16.33
C THR A 192 -38.43 0.75 17.18
N LYS A 193 -37.52 0.25 18.02
CA LYS A 193 -37.81 -0.78 19.02
C LYS A 193 -37.15 -0.48 20.37
N MET A 194 -37.60 -1.19 21.41
CA MET A 194 -36.97 -1.17 22.74
C MET A 194 -36.13 -2.44 22.91
N GLU A 195 -34.89 -2.31 23.38
CA GLU A 195 -33.99 -3.43 23.71
C GLU A 195 -33.14 -2.97 24.91
N ASP A 196 -33.09 -3.77 25.98
CA ASP A 196 -32.35 -3.48 27.23
C ASP A 196 -32.61 -2.07 27.80
N GLY A 197 -33.87 -1.63 27.75
CA GLY A 197 -34.28 -0.30 28.23
C GLY A 197 -33.87 0.88 27.33
N LYS A 198 -33.18 0.61 26.21
CA LYS A 198 -32.79 1.63 25.22
C LYS A 198 -33.80 1.66 24.08
N ARG A 199 -34.19 2.86 23.66
CA ARG A 199 -34.99 3.07 22.45
C ARG A 199 -34.06 3.18 21.26
N MET A 200 -34.19 2.27 20.30
CA MET A 200 -33.31 2.19 19.14
C MET A 200 -34.07 2.45 17.84
N ARG A 201 -33.40 3.05 16.85
CA ARG A 201 -33.86 3.18 15.46
C ARG A 201 -33.02 2.30 14.55
N GLY A 202 -33.67 1.47 13.74
CA GLY A 202 -33.00 0.58 12.81
C GLY A 202 -32.95 1.14 11.39
N VAL A 203 -31.83 0.88 10.69
CA VAL A 203 -31.66 1.21 9.27
C VAL A 203 -31.05 0.00 8.57
N LYS A 204 -31.72 -0.47 7.51
CA LYS A 204 -31.22 -1.50 6.60
C LYS A 204 -30.60 -0.85 5.38
N VAL A 205 -29.43 -1.32 4.96
CA VAL A 205 -28.73 -0.87 3.76
C VAL A 205 -28.48 -2.06 2.84
N GLU A 206 -29.05 -2.03 1.64
CA GLU A 206 -28.91 -3.10 0.64
C GLU A 206 -27.95 -2.69 -0.46
N ARG A 207 -26.95 -3.55 -0.75
CA ARG A 207 -25.89 -3.29 -1.75
C ARG A 207 -25.51 -4.57 -2.47
N HIS A 208 -25.56 -4.61 -3.80
CA HIS A 208 -25.16 -5.77 -4.61
C HIS A 208 -25.57 -7.09 -3.95
N ASN A 209 -24.60 -7.83 -3.39
CA ASN A 209 -24.71 -9.13 -2.72
C ASN A 209 -24.63 -9.09 -1.16
N ARG A 210 -24.94 -7.97 -0.53
CA ARG A 210 -24.97 -7.85 0.94
C ARG A 210 -26.11 -7.00 1.46
N ILE A 211 -26.51 -7.30 2.69
CA ILE A 211 -27.48 -6.55 3.48
C ILE A 211 -26.82 -6.22 4.81
N ASP A 212 -26.77 -4.93 5.14
CA ASP A 212 -26.26 -4.42 6.40
C ASP A 212 -27.42 -3.86 7.23
N GLU A 213 -27.53 -4.23 8.50
CA GLU A 213 -28.54 -3.68 9.42
C GLU A 213 -27.84 -2.98 10.57
N TYR A 214 -28.18 -1.71 10.79
CA TYR A 214 -27.64 -0.86 11.84
C TYR A 214 -28.76 -0.46 12.81
N TRP A 215 -28.51 -0.58 14.11
CA TRP A 215 -29.41 -0.08 15.14
C TRP A 215 -28.71 1.02 15.94
N PHE A 216 -29.34 2.18 16.04
CA PHE A 216 -28.82 3.36 16.70
C PHE A 216 -29.62 3.68 17.95
N ASP A 217 -28.96 4.11 19.02
CA ASP A 217 -29.64 4.74 20.15
C ASP A 217 -30.33 6.03 19.68
N VAL A 218 -31.63 6.17 19.93
CA VAL A 218 -32.36 7.39 19.55
C VAL A 218 -31.88 8.60 20.36
N ARG A 219 -31.34 8.41 21.56
CA ARG A 219 -30.88 9.49 22.43
C ARG A 219 -29.49 10.00 22.03
N THR A 220 -28.57 9.09 21.72
CA THR A 220 -27.16 9.43 21.48
C THR A 220 -26.77 9.41 20.00
N ASP A 221 -27.63 8.87 19.11
CA ASP A 221 -27.33 8.56 17.71
C ASP A 221 -26.12 7.61 17.53
N LEU A 222 -25.62 6.97 18.61
CA LEU A 222 -24.53 6.00 18.56
C LEU A 222 -25.04 4.63 18.11
N PRO A 223 -24.29 3.88 17.28
CA PRO A 223 -24.69 2.53 16.90
C PRO A 223 -24.61 1.60 18.11
N ILE A 224 -25.66 0.84 18.39
CA ILE A 224 -25.73 -0.17 19.46
C ILE A 224 -25.55 -1.58 18.90
N ARG A 225 -26.02 -1.84 17.68
CA ARG A 225 -25.92 -3.16 17.04
C ARG A 225 -25.69 -3.02 15.53
N PHE A 226 -24.90 -3.94 14.99
CA PHE A 226 -24.61 -4.03 13.56
C PHE A 226 -24.56 -5.50 13.14
N SER A 227 -25.27 -5.85 12.07
CA SER A 227 -25.20 -7.19 11.48
C SER A 227 -25.08 -7.13 9.96
N ARG A 228 -24.40 -8.12 9.39
CA ARG A 228 -24.23 -8.25 7.93
C ARG A 228 -24.65 -9.62 7.43
N LYS A 229 -25.50 -9.66 6.39
CA LYS A 229 -25.91 -10.86 5.65
C LYS A 229 -25.39 -10.82 4.21
N GLN A 230 -25.02 -11.96 3.64
CA GLN A 230 -24.83 -12.10 2.19
C GLN A 230 -26.16 -12.49 1.54
N LYS A 231 -26.45 -12.03 0.32
CA LYS A 231 -27.73 -12.38 -0.34
C LYS A 231 -27.72 -13.81 -0.88
N ASP A 232 -26.55 -14.28 -1.33
CA ASP A 232 -26.43 -15.57 -2.02
C ASP A 232 -26.32 -16.80 -1.09
N GLN A 233 -26.15 -16.61 0.23
CA GLN A 233 -25.92 -17.71 1.19
C GLN A 233 -27.15 -18.06 2.06
N GLY A 234 -28.37 -17.68 1.63
CA GLY A 234 -29.53 -17.71 2.51
C GLY A 234 -29.41 -16.63 3.60
N GLU A 235 -30.43 -16.46 4.45
CA GLU A 235 -30.48 -15.36 5.43
C GLU A 235 -29.46 -15.44 6.59
N GLU A 236 -28.39 -16.24 6.46
CA GLU A 236 -27.41 -16.42 7.51
C GLU A 236 -26.50 -15.19 7.65
N ASN A 237 -26.38 -14.68 8.88
CA ASN A 237 -25.50 -13.57 9.20
C ASN A 237 -24.03 -14.00 9.01
N SER A 238 -23.24 -13.19 8.31
CA SER A 238 -21.78 -13.35 8.21
C SER A 238 -21.02 -12.79 9.41
N PHE A 239 -21.63 -11.86 10.15
CA PHE A 239 -21.20 -11.43 11.50
C PHE A 239 -22.29 -10.59 12.18
N GLU A 240 -22.19 -10.47 13.50
CA GLU A 240 -23.01 -9.61 14.35
C GLU A 240 -22.15 -8.96 15.43
N LEU A 241 -22.31 -7.66 15.63
CA LEU A 241 -21.58 -6.85 16.61
C LEU A 241 -22.56 -6.05 17.47
N GLN A 242 -22.23 -5.92 18.75
CA GLN A 242 -22.88 -5.06 19.73
C GLN A 242 -21.87 -4.07 20.29
N PHE A 243 -22.30 -2.84 20.53
CA PHE A 243 -21.44 -1.73 20.95
C PHE A 243 -21.92 -1.14 22.27
N SER A 244 -20.98 -0.91 23.17
CA SER A 244 -21.16 -0.08 24.35
C SER A 244 -20.11 1.03 24.37
N TYR A 245 -20.45 2.10 25.09
CA TYR A 245 -19.71 3.36 25.06
C TYR A 245 -19.52 3.86 26.48
N ASP A 246 -18.33 4.39 26.73
CA ASP A 246 -17.94 4.97 28.02
C ASP A 246 -18.05 3.98 29.21
N ASP A 247 -18.00 2.67 28.92
CA ASP A 247 -17.83 1.65 29.95
C ASP A 247 -16.46 1.77 30.63
N ASP A 248 -16.39 1.37 31.90
CA ASP A 248 -15.14 1.29 32.64
C ASP A 248 -14.18 0.32 31.94
N LEU A 249 -12.98 0.80 31.63
CA LEU A 249 -11.95 0.00 30.98
C LEU A 249 -11.37 -1.02 31.99
N PRO A 250 -11.48 -2.34 31.76
CA PRO A 250 -10.95 -3.32 32.69
C PRO A 250 -9.41 -3.24 32.78
N ASP A 251 -8.86 -3.42 33.98
CA ASP A 251 -7.40 -3.40 34.21
C ASP A 251 -6.66 -4.40 33.31
N ALA A 252 -7.25 -5.58 33.08
CA ALA A 252 -6.66 -6.60 32.21
C ALA A 252 -6.59 -6.19 30.73
N VAL A 253 -7.51 -5.32 30.26
CA VAL A 253 -7.47 -4.75 28.91
C VAL A 253 -6.44 -3.63 28.84
N ALA A 254 -6.42 -2.75 29.85
CA ALA A 254 -5.49 -1.63 29.92
C ALA A 254 -4.02 -2.07 30.02
N ALA A 255 -3.77 -3.16 30.76
CA ALA A 255 -2.45 -3.74 30.99
C ALA A 255 -2.13 -4.92 30.05
N TYR A 256 -2.91 -5.14 29.00
CA TYR A 256 -2.67 -6.25 28.07
C TYR A 256 -1.31 -6.11 27.38
N VAL A 257 -0.55 -7.21 27.36
CA VAL A 257 0.73 -7.33 26.65
C VAL A 257 0.60 -8.49 25.67
N VAL A 258 1.03 -8.27 24.43
CA VAL A 258 1.00 -9.32 23.41
C VAL A 258 1.94 -10.46 23.82
N PRO A 259 1.50 -11.74 23.72
CA PRO A 259 2.36 -12.87 24.06
C PRO A 259 3.66 -12.89 23.24
N LYS A 260 4.72 -13.45 23.83
CA LYS A 260 5.94 -13.76 23.09
C LYS A 260 5.63 -14.87 22.09
N ALA A 261 5.80 -14.57 20.81
CA ALA A 261 5.58 -15.51 19.73
C ALA A 261 6.89 -16.23 19.34
N LYS A 262 6.78 -17.46 18.84
CA LYS A 262 7.91 -18.16 18.20
C LYS A 262 8.39 -17.44 16.95
N ASN A 263 7.45 -16.91 16.16
CA ASN A 263 7.75 -16.21 14.92
C ASN A 263 7.43 -14.72 15.09
N VAL A 264 8.40 -13.85 14.83
CA VAL A 264 8.18 -12.39 14.79
C VAL A 264 8.43 -11.88 13.38
N ARG A 265 7.52 -11.03 12.90
CA ARG A 265 7.57 -10.37 11.60
C ARG A 265 7.33 -8.88 11.77
N TYR A 266 7.87 -8.11 10.85
CA TYR A 266 7.88 -6.66 10.91
C TYR A 266 7.36 -6.09 9.59
N GLY A 267 6.59 -5.01 9.65
CA GLY A 267 6.08 -4.30 8.47
C GLY A 267 7.12 -3.43 7.80
N ARG A 268 6.86 -3.11 6.51
CA ARG A 268 7.75 -2.30 5.64
C ARG A 268 8.24 -0.99 6.25
N GLY A 269 7.47 -0.37 7.14
CA GLY A 269 7.84 0.88 7.84
C GLY A 269 8.56 0.68 9.18
N HIS A 270 8.77 -0.55 9.62
CA HIS A 270 9.42 -0.87 10.90
C HIS A 270 10.94 -0.93 10.74
N GLN A 271 11.69 -0.39 11.70
CA GLN A 271 13.16 -0.39 11.67
C GLN A 271 13.76 -1.80 11.62
N ASP A 272 13.06 -2.76 12.25
CA ASP A 272 13.46 -4.17 12.31
C ASP A 272 12.94 -5.01 11.14
N VAL A 273 12.41 -4.40 10.07
CA VAL A 273 11.89 -5.15 8.92
C VAL A 273 12.90 -6.09 8.28
N GLY A 274 14.17 -5.73 8.33
CA GLY A 274 15.27 -6.57 7.86
C GLY A 274 15.88 -7.47 8.94
N LEU A 275 15.41 -7.44 10.19
CA LEU A 275 16.09 -8.13 11.30
C LEU A 275 16.06 -9.65 11.15
N ALA A 276 14.89 -10.23 10.87
CA ALA A 276 14.77 -11.68 10.63
C ALA A 276 15.62 -12.14 9.44
N TRP A 277 15.67 -11.33 8.38
CA TRP A 277 16.51 -11.61 7.21
C TRP A 277 18.00 -11.48 7.53
N LYS A 278 18.42 -10.43 8.26
CA LYS A 278 19.80 -10.27 8.74
C LYS A 278 20.24 -11.40 9.65
N GLN A 279 19.37 -11.84 10.56
CA GLN A 279 19.64 -12.96 11.44
C GLN A 279 19.80 -14.26 10.63
N HIS A 280 18.90 -14.52 9.69
CA HIS A 280 19.04 -15.66 8.79
C HIS A 280 20.35 -15.62 7.98
N VAL A 281 20.73 -14.47 7.43
CA VAL A 281 22.01 -14.30 6.71
C VAL A 281 23.20 -14.59 7.64
N ASN A 282 23.14 -14.15 8.89
CA ASN A 282 24.16 -14.46 9.89
C ASN A 282 24.20 -15.96 10.23
N ASP A 283 23.05 -16.60 10.40
CA ASP A 283 22.96 -18.03 10.72
C ASP A 283 23.45 -18.88 9.55
N LEU A 284 23.07 -18.51 8.32
CA LEU A 284 23.57 -19.13 7.09
C LEU A 284 25.10 -18.97 6.99
N TRP A 285 25.61 -17.79 7.28
CA TRP A 285 27.05 -17.51 7.29
C TRP A 285 27.81 -18.38 8.31
N GLN A 286 27.27 -18.55 9.53
CA GLN A 286 27.91 -19.34 10.58
C GLN A 286 27.88 -20.84 10.30
N THR A 287 26.85 -21.31 9.59
CA THR A 287 26.63 -22.74 9.33
C THR A 287 27.15 -23.20 7.97
N SER A 288 27.34 -22.27 7.05
CA SER A 288 27.72 -22.55 5.67
C SER A 288 28.81 -21.59 5.21
N THR A 289 29.91 -22.14 4.75
CA THR A 289 30.98 -21.37 4.10
C THR A 289 31.20 -21.96 2.71
N PRO A 290 31.18 -21.15 1.64
CA PRO A 290 31.50 -21.63 0.30
C PRO A 290 32.87 -22.32 0.32
N THR A 291 32.94 -23.58 -0.11
CA THR A 291 34.07 -24.49 0.15
C THR A 291 35.29 -24.25 -0.72
N SER A 292 35.49 -23.02 -1.21
CA SER A 292 36.37 -22.59 -2.31
C SER A 292 35.67 -22.66 -3.67
N GLY A 293 35.41 -21.48 -4.25
CA GLY A 293 34.74 -21.30 -5.54
C GLY A 293 33.49 -20.43 -5.48
N SER A 294 33.67 -19.17 -5.04
CA SER A 294 32.82 -17.97 -5.15
C SER A 294 31.31 -17.99 -4.88
N VAL A 295 30.60 -19.12 -4.91
CA VAL A 295 29.12 -19.20 -4.88
C VAL A 295 28.66 -20.48 -4.17
N LEU A 296 27.58 -20.39 -3.40
CA LEU A 296 26.91 -21.47 -2.71
C LEU A 296 25.40 -21.34 -2.94
N VAL A 297 24.72 -22.43 -3.27
CA VAL A 297 23.25 -22.51 -3.27
C VAL A 297 22.79 -23.29 -2.03
N ALA A 298 22.35 -22.58 -1.00
CA ALA A 298 21.88 -23.15 0.24
C ALA A 298 20.37 -23.38 0.18
N ARG A 299 19.93 -24.65 0.10
CA ARG A 299 18.50 -24.98 0.15
C ARG A 299 17.93 -24.64 1.52
N ARG A 300 16.77 -23.97 1.52
CA ARG A 300 16.02 -23.71 2.74
C ARG A 300 15.07 -24.88 3.00
N ASN A 301 15.02 -25.32 4.25
CA ASN A 301 14.04 -26.31 4.69
C ASN A 301 12.63 -25.73 4.63
N GLU A 302 11.60 -26.56 4.42
CA GLU A 302 10.19 -26.11 4.41
C GLU A 302 9.71 -25.49 5.74
N SER A 303 10.47 -25.72 6.83
CA SER A 303 10.26 -25.07 8.13
C SER A 303 10.88 -23.67 8.22
N GLN A 304 11.82 -23.32 7.35
CA GLN A 304 12.40 -21.99 7.27
C GLN A 304 11.42 -21.11 6.49
N GLY A 305 10.68 -20.27 7.22
CA GLY A 305 9.67 -19.38 6.66
C GLY A 305 10.23 -18.36 5.66
N THR A 306 9.34 -17.59 5.03
CA THR A 306 9.73 -16.50 4.13
C THR A 306 9.95 -15.20 4.88
N PHE A 307 10.71 -14.27 4.28
CA PHE A 307 10.97 -12.97 4.88
C PHE A 307 10.16 -11.89 4.16
N ALA A 308 9.59 -10.95 4.91
CA ALA A 308 8.78 -9.86 4.34
C ALA A 308 9.61 -8.95 3.39
N HIS A 309 10.92 -8.84 3.64
CA HIS A 309 11.87 -8.14 2.78
C HIS A 309 13.09 -9.00 2.52
N GLN A 310 13.28 -9.34 1.25
CA GLN A 310 14.26 -10.29 0.74
C GLN A 310 15.11 -9.59 -0.34
N TRP A 311 15.93 -8.65 0.10
CA TRP A 311 16.91 -7.96 -0.74
C TRP A 311 18.27 -8.61 -0.52
N THR A 312 19.16 -8.51 -1.50
CA THR A 312 20.54 -8.96 -1.33
C THR A 312 21.18 -8.28 -0.12
N LEU A 313 21.71 -9.07 0.82
CA LEU A 313 22.37 -8.57 2.03
C LEU A 313 23.79 -9.10 2.16
N SER A 314 24.69 -8.29 2.70
CA SER A 314 26.05 -8.72 3.01
C SER A 314 26.08 -9.52 4.31
N THR A 315 27.00 -10.47 4.42
CA THR A 315 27.36 -11.11 5.69
C THR A 315 27.93 -10.08 6.68
N PRO A 316 27.96 -10.38 7.99
CA PRO A 316 28.46 -9.43 9.00
C PRO A 316 29.89 -8.93 8.78
N ASP A 317 30.75 -9.75 8.14
CA ASP A 317 32.12 -9.39 7.79
C ASP A 317 32.25 -8.66 6.44
N GLY A 318 31.14 -8.50 5.72
CA GLY A 318 31.09 -7.90 4.38
C GLY A 318 31.70 -8.75 3.27
N LYS A 319 32.20 -9.95 3.56
CA LYS A 319 32.92 -10.78 2.61
C LYS A 319 32.00 -11.44 1.58
N TYR A 320 30.77 -11.75 1.94
CA TYR A 320 29.81 -12.41 1.07
C TYR A 320 28.52 -11.62 0.95
N TRP A 321 27.81 -11.81 -0.15
CA TRP A 321 26.42 -11.39 -0.35
C TRP A 321 25.53 -12.61 -0.37
N VAL A 322 24.32 -12.48 0.17
CA VAL A 322 23.28 -13.51 0.17
C VAL A 322 22.06 -12.98 -0.59
N VAL A 323 21.69 -13.69 -1.65
CA VAL A 323 20.54 -13.44 -2.51
C VAL A 323 19.45 -14.47 -2.20
N PRO A 324 18.28 -14.05 -1.71
CA PRO A 324 17.18 -14.95 -1.47
C PRO A 324 16.51 -15.38 -2.79
N ILE A 325 16.44 -16.69 -3.03
CA ILE A 325 15.74 -17.30 -4.17
C ILE A 325 14.34 -17.72 -3.68
N ASP A 326 13.48 -16.71 -3.63
CA ASP A 326 12.11 -16.78 -3.12
C ASP A 326 11.32 -15.59 -3.64
N ARG A 327 10.01 -15.76 -3.78
CA ARG A 327 9.08 -14.69 -4.15
C ARG A 327 8.24 -14.30 -2.94
N ASP A 328 7.53 -15.28 -2.39
CA ASP A 328 6.73 -15.17 -1.18
C ASP A 328 6.39 -16.57 -0.63
N GLN A 329 5.56 -16.60 0.41
CA GLN A 329 5.18 -17.83 1.10
C GLN A 329 4.27 -18.78 0.31
N TYR A 330 3.65 -18.32 -0.77
CA TYR A 330 2.65 -19.08 -1.52
C TYR A 330 3.11 -19.50 -2.91
N GLU A 331 4.08 -18.79 -3.46
CA GLU A 331 4.51 -19.00 -4.84
C GLU A 331 5.98 -19.41 -4.89
N PRO A 332 6.29 -20.58 -5.48
CA PRO A 332 7.65 -20.96 -5.76
C PRO A 332 8.28 -19.97 -6.76
N MET A 333 9.59 -19.83 -6.69
CA MET A 333 10.31 -19.02 -7.66
C MET A 333 10.49 -19.82 -8.95
N ASN A 334 10.34 -19.18 -10.10
CA ASN A 334 10.61 -19.77 -11.42
C ASN A 334 11.63 -18.91 -12.17
N ILE A 335 11.95 -19.27 -13.42
CA ILE A 335 12.93 -18.52 -14.25
C ILE A 335 12.48 -17.07 -14.47
N ASP A 336 11.21 -16.85 -14.79
CA ASP A 336 10.65 -15.51 -15.02
C ASP A 336 10.87 -14.61 -13.79
N HIS A 337 10.55 -15.12 -12.61
CA HIS A 337 10.75 -14.41 -11.34
C HIS A 337 12.24 -14.18 -11.05
N PHE A 338 13.09 -15.19 -11.25
CA PHE A 338 14.53 -15.07 -11.04
C PHE A 338 15.12 -13.94 -11.89
N LEU A 339 14.83 -13.94 -13.19
CA LEU A 339 15.34 -12.93 -14.12
C LEU A 339 14.85 -11.54 -13.74
N ARG A 340 13.55 -11.35 -13.50
CA ARG A 340 12.99 -10.03 -13.16
C ARG A 340 13.43 -9.48 -11.82
N LEU A 341 13.54 -10.33 -10.81
CA LEU A 341 13.68 -9.88 -9.43
C LEU A 341 15.12 -9.91 -8.92
N ARG A 342 16.02 -10.63 -9.60
CA ARG A 342 17.37 -10.91 -9.09
C ARG A 342 18.49 -10.52 -10.04
N VAL A 343 18.24 -10.49 -11.35
CA VAL A 343 19.31 -10.28 -12.33
C VAL A 343 19.07 -9.06 -13.21
N CYS A 344 17.85 -8.87 -13.70
CA CYS A 344 17.48 -7.71 -14.51
C CYS A 344 17.03 -6.57 -13.58
N ALA A 345 17.99 -5.77 -13.08
CA ALA A 345 17.68 -4.58 -12.31
C ALA A 345 17.59 -3.33 -13.22
N SER A 346 16.72 -2.39 -12.86
CA SER A 346 16.44 -1.16 -13.64
C SER A 346 17.63 -0.18 -13.72
N ASN A 347 18.72 -0.43 -13.00
CA ASN A 347 19.95 0.36 -13.00
C ASN A 347 21.00 -0.15 -14.01
N GLY A 348 20.63 -1.09 -14.89
CA GLY A 348 21.41 -1.38 -16.10
C GLY A 348 22.39 -2.54 -16.02
N ASP A 349 22.37 -3.35 -14.96
CA ASP A 349 23.27 -4.50 -14.87
C ASP A 349 22.91 -5.62 -15.88
N CYS A 350 21.64 -5.69 -16.33
CA CYS A 350 21.17 -6.61 -17.38
C CYS A 350 19.83 -6.13 -17.99
N ASP A 351 19.81 -5.85 -19.31
CA ASP A 351 18.55 -5.60 -20.03
C ASP A 351 17.79 -6.92 -20.22
N VAL A 352 16.51 -6.98 -19.84
CA VAL A 352 15.61 -8.13 -20.08
C VAL A 352 15.65 -8.57 -21.55
N ALA A 353 15.86 -7.64 -22.47
CA ALA A 353 15.97 -7.96 -23.88
C ALA A 353 17.17 -8.85 -24.22
N SER A 354 18.24 -8.84 -23.43
CA SER A 354 19.44 -9.69 -23.65
C SER A 354 19.25 -11.15 -23.24
N TRP A 355 18.12 -11.50 -22.62
CA TRP A 355 17.86 -12.84 -22.10
C TRP A 355 17.00 -13.67 -23.04
N ARG A 356 17.37 -14.94 -23.20
CA ARG A 356 16.58 -15.94 -23.92
C ARG A 356 16.39 -17.20 -23.11
N VAL A 357 15.15 -17.65 -22.98
CA VAL A 357 14.81 -19.00 -22.52
C VAL A 357 14.52 -19.85 -23.75
N ALA A 358 15.35 -20.87 -23.99
CA ALA A 358 15.34 -21.62 -25.24
C ALA A 358 14.03 -22.39 -25.47
N ASP A 359 13.44 -22.90 -24.39
CA ASP A 359 12.20 -23.66 -24.36
C ASP A 359 11.20 -22.92 -23.44
N PRO A 360 10.08 -22.38 -23.95
CA PRO A 360 9.11 -21.64 -23.15
C PRO A 360 8.59 -22.38 -21.91
N GLU A 361 8.56 -23.73 -21.94
CA GLU A 361 8.15 -24.54 -20.78
C GLU A 361 9.07 -24.35 -19.57
N LEU A 362 10.33 -23.94 -19.79
CA LEU A 362 11.26 -23.66 -18.71
C LEU A 362 10.86 -22.43 -17.88
N LEU A 363 10.03 -21.52 -18.41
CA LEU A 363 9.54 -20.38 -17.64
C LEU A 363 8.66 -20.82 -16.47
N GLU A 364 8.00 -21.96 -16.59
CA GLU A 364 7.17 -22.58 -15.55
C GLU A 364 7.97 -23.53 -14.65
N LEU A 365 9.28 -23.70 -14.90
CA LEU A 365 10.12 -24.54 -14.05
C LEU A 365 10.31 -23.87 -12.69
N GLU A 366 9.78 -24.50 -11.65
CA GLU A 366 9.87 -24.06 -10.28
C GLU A 366 11.19 -24.49 -9.63
N PHE A 367 11.75 -23.62 -8.81
CA PHE A 367 12.95 -23.86 -8.01
C PHE A 367 12.58 -24.10 -6.55
N PRO A 368 13.29 -25.01 -5.85
CA PRO A 368 13.17 -25.09 -4.41
C PRO A 368 13.63 -23.77 -3.79
N ARG A 369 12.99 -23.38 -2.67
CA ARG A 369 13.43 -22.23 -1.88
C ARG A 369 14.89 -22.42 -1.48
N CYS A 370 15.72 -21.45 -1.84
CA CYS A 370 17.12 -21.45 -1.48
C CYS A 370 17.64 -20.02 -1.32
N ASP A 371 18.89 -19.91 -0.88
CA ASP A 371 19.64 -18.69 -0.85
C ASP A 371 20.93 -18.89 -1.65
N VAL A 372 21.29 -17.94 -2.49
CA VAL A 372 22.57 -17.92 -3.19
C VAL A 372 23.51 -17.03 -2.42
N MET A 373 24.56 -17.60 -1.85
CA MET A 373 25.62 -16.86 -1.16
C MET A 373 26.86 -16.80 -2.05
N TYR A 374 27.37 -15.61 -2.34
CA TYR A 374 28.58 -15.44 -3.16
C TYR A 374 29.55 -14.41 -2.60
N GLU A 375 30.83 -14.54 -2.94
CA GLU A 375 31.88 -13.64 -2.45
C GLU A 375 31.75 -12.24 -3.05
N HIS A 376 31.98 -11.19 -2.25
CA HIS A 376 31.94 -9.81 -2.71
C HIS A 376 32.87 -9.60 -3.91
N GLY A 377 32.35 -8.99 -4.98
CA GLY A 377 33.08 -8.82 -6.24
C GLY A 377 32.97 -10.02 -7.20
N THR A 378 32.26 -11.09 -6.82
CA THR A 378 31.91 -12.15 -7.77
C THR A 378 31.06 -11.56 -8.89
N ASP A 379 31.53 -11.74 -10.12
CA ASP A 379 30.83 -11.30 -11.32
C ASP A 379 29.43 -11.94 -11.38
N TRP A 380 28.41 -11.15 -11.75
CA TRP A 380 27.02 -11.59 -11.66
C TRP A 380 26.76 -12.86 -12.47
N ARG A 381 27.44 -12.94 -13.62
CA ARG A 381 27.35 -14.06 -14.54
C ARG A 381 27.81 -15.35 -13.87
N THR A 382 28.86 -15.26 -13.06
CA THR A 382 29.45 -16.42 -12.38
C THR A 382 28.45 -17.04 -11.40
N TRP A 383 27.79 -16.22 -10.57
CA TRP A 383 26.81 -16.75 -9.61
C TRP A 383 25.49 -17.16 -10.27
N VAL A 384 25.06 -16.48 -11.33
CA VAL A 384 23.87 -16.89 -12.09
C VAL A 384 24.12 -18.22 -12.81
N GLN A 385 25.28 -18.38 -13.45
CA GLN A 385 25.67 -19.63 -14.09
C GLN A 385 25.76 -20.78 -13.08
N HIS A 386 26.34 -20.51 -11.91
CA HIS A 386 26.40 -21.50 -10.84
C HIS A 386 24.99 -21.89 -10.36
N PHE A 387 24.11 -20.92 -10.11
CA PHE A 387 22.72 -21.18 -9.73
C PHE A 387 21.99 -22.05 -10.76
N PHE A 388 22.03 -21.68 -12.04
CA PHE A 388 21.35 -22.45 -13.09
C PHE A 388 21.93 -23.86 -13.21
N ASN A 389 23.25 -24.02 -13.07
CA ASN A 389 23.89 -25.32 -13.06
C ASN A 389 23.39 -26.22 -11.91
N GLU A 390 23.19 -25.67 -10.72
CA GLU A 390 22.70 -26.41 -9.54
C GLU A 390 21.25 -26.87 -9.69
N VAL A 391 20.42 -26.11 -10.41
CA VAL A 391 19.01 -26.48 -10.70
C VAL A 391 18.86 -27.30 -11.99
N GLY A 392 19.98 -27.80 -12.55
CA GLY A 392 19.96 -28.69 -13.72
C GLY A 392 19.78 -27.99 -15.08
N LEU A 393 20.01 -26.68 -15.13
CA LEU A 393 19.95 -25.87 -16.35
C LEU A 393 21.36 -25.44 -16.78
N GLU A 394 21.50 -25.07 -18.04
CA GLU A 394 22.72 -24.49 -18.59
C GLU A 394 22.49 -23.00 -18.88
N PHE A 395 23.50 -22.18 -18.57
CA PHE A 395 23.55 -20.76 -18.89
C PHE A 395 24.73 -20.49 -19.82
N VAL A 396 24.44 -20.06 -21.06
CA VAL A 396 25.45 -19.84 -22.11
C VAL A 396 25.26 -18.49 -22.79
N ASP A 397 26.36 -17.95 -23.31
CA ASP A 397 26.30 -16.78 -24.18
C ASP A 397 26.34 -17.20 -25.64
N VAL A 398 25.50 -16.57 -26.44
CA VAL A 398 25.52 -16.70 -27.89
C VAL A 398 25.60 -15.32 -28.49
N VAL A 399 26.50 -15.13 -29.46
CA VAL A 399 26.55 -13.88 -30.24
C VAL A 399 25.61 -14.02 -31.41
N GLU A 400 24.61 -13.14 -31.50
CA GLU A 400 23.57 -13.18 -32.53
C GLU A 400 23.35 -11.82 -33.18
N GLN A 401 22.89 -11.83 -34.42
CA GLN A 401 22.47 -10.62 -35.12
C GLN A 401 21.05 -10.27 -34.70
N ARG A 402 20.85 -9.06 -34.15
CA ARG A 402 19.53 -8.60 -33.69
C ARG A 402 19.18 -7.21 -34.23
N THR A 403 17.89 -7.05 -34.50
CA THR A 403 17.30 -5.75 -34.85
C THR A 403 17.30 -4.83 -33.64
N HIS A 404 17.85 -3.64 -33.83
CA HIS A 404 17.80 -2.51 -32.91
C HIS A 404 17.01 -1.39 -33.55
N TRP A 405 16.28 -0.65 -32.73
CA TRP A 405 15.55 0.54 -33.13
C TRP A 405 16.28 1.77 -32.60
N LEU A 406 16.96 2.48 -33.49
CA LEU A 406 17.60 3.75 -33.15
C LEU A 406 16.51 4.82 -33.06
N ALA A 407 16.21 5.27 -31.85
CA ALA A 407 15.22 6.31 -31.61
C ALA A 407 15.80 7.68 -31.92
N GLN A 408 15.26 8.35 -32.93
CA GLN A 408 15.73 9.66 -33.40
C GLN A 408 14.61 10.70 -33.25
N HIS A 409 14.93 11.82 -32.61
CA HIS A 409 13.98 12.92 -32.41
C HIS A 409 14.16 13.98 -33.49
N ASP A 410 13.05 14.44 -34.07
CA ASP A 410 13.06 15.38 -35.20
C ASP A 410 13.30 16.85 -34.83
N GLY A 411 13.52 17.14 -33.54
CA GLY A 411 13.80 18.48 -33.03
C GLY A 411 12.55 19.31 -32.71
N ARG A 412 11.34 18.76 -32.89
CA ARG A 412 10.12 19.48 -32.50
C ARG A 412 10.08 19.73 -30.99
N LYS A 413 9.38 20.78 -30.58
CA LYS A 413 9.18 21.05 -29.15
C LYS A 413 8.25 19.99 -28.56
N LEU A 414 8.67 19.34 -27.47
CA LEU A 414 7.84 18.40 -26.73
C LEU A 414 6.58 19.09 -26.17
N LYS A 415 5.46 18.36 -26.18
CA LYS A 415 4.24 18.75 -25.48
C LYS A 415 4.49 18.74 -23.96
N PRO A 416 3.77 19.55 -23.17
CA PRO A 416 3.73 19.36 -21.72
C PRO A 416 3.33 17.93 -21.39
N TRP A 417 4.07 17.27 -20.51
CA TRP A 417 3.88 15.84 -20.22
C TRP A 417 2.47 15.54 -19.72
N GLU A 418 1.81 16.49 -19.05
CA GLU A 418 0.44 16.41 -18.57
C GLU A 418 -0.59 16.23 -19.70
N LYS A 419 -0.21 16.60 -20.92
CA LYS A 419 -1.06 16.51 -22.12
C LYS A 419 -0.77 15.26 -22.95
N VAL A 420 0.24 14.47 -22.59
CA VAL A 420 0.63 13.26 -23.32
C VAL A 420 0.14 12.06 -22.52
N GLN A 421 -0.97 11.48 -22.98
CA GLN A 421 -1.53 10.27 -22.41
C GLN A 421 -1.09 9.05 -23.21
N PRO A 422 -0.72 7.94 -22.53
CA PRO A 422 -0.42 6.70 -23.22
C PRO A 422 -1.67 6.14 -23.90
N PRO A 423 -1.53 5.43 -25.03
CA PRO A 423 -2.63 4.66 -25.60
C PRO A 423 -3.08 3.60 -24.60
N VAL A 424 -4.39 3.44 -24.44
CA VAL A 424 -4.99 2.34 -23.66
C VAL A 424 -5.36 1.25 -24.68
N PRO A 425 -4.58 0.17 -24.84
CA PRO A 425 -4.95 -0.89 -25.75
C PRO A 425 -6.24 -1.56 -25.27
N TYR A 426 -7.17 -1.83 -26.19
CA TYR A 426 -8.27 -2.76 -25.95
C TYR A 426 -7.71 -4.17 -25.98
N LEU A 427 -7.45 -4.77 -24.81
CA LEU A 427 -7.09 -6.17 -24.74
C LEU A 427 -8.37 -7.01 -24.79
N MET A 428 -8.52 -7.85 -25.81
CA MET A 428 -9.56 -8.86 -25.86
C MET A 428 -9.01 -10.14 -25.21
N ARG A 429 -9.49 -10.49 -24.03
CA ARG A 429 -9.15 -11.76 -23.34
C ARG A 429 -10.41 -12.59 -23.24
N ASP A 430 -10.39 -13.80 -23.80
CA ASP A 430 -11.53 -14.73 -23.85
C ASP A 430 -12.81 -14.10 -24.45
N GLY A 431 -12.65 -13.31 -25.52
CA GLY A 431 -13.76 -12.66 -26.23
C GLY A 431 -14.41 -11.49 -25.50
N LYS A 432 -13.87 -11.05 -24.34
CA LYS A 432 -14.36 -9.88 -23.60
C LYS A 432 -13.38 -8.71 -23.72
N PRO A 433 -13.88 -7.47 -23.92
CA PRO A 433 -13.05 -6.28 -23.81
C PRO A 433 -12.60 -6.13 -22.35
N SER A 434 -11.34 -6.49 -22.11
CA SER A 434 -10.61 -6.07 -20.92
C SER A 434 -10.12 -4.65 -21.21
N TYR A 435 -10.90 -3.64 -20.82
CA TYR A 435 -10.32 -2.32 -20.50
C TYR A 435 -9.10 -2.57 -19.64
N GLY A 436 -7.98 -1.88 -19.89
CA GLY A 436 -6.67 -2.06 -19.24
C GLY A 436 -6.69 -1.98 -17.71
N VAL A 437 -7.30 -2.97 -17.06
CA VAL A 437 -7.26 -3.29 -15.64
C VAL A 437 -6.30 -4.46 -15.43
N LEU A 438 -6.10 -5.29 -16.46
CA LEU A 438 -5.10 -6.37 -16.49
C LEU A 438 -3.75 -5.92 -17.09
N ALA A 439 -3.27 -4.76 -16.65
CA ALA A 439 -1.83 -4.42 -16.56
C ALA A 439 -1.58 -3.26 -15.57
N ILE A 440 -2.56 -2.93 -14.70
CA ILE A 440 -2.41 -1.95 -13.61
C ILE A 440 -1.35 -2.40 -12.57
N GLY A 441 -0.80 -3.62 -12.72
CA GLY A 441 0.32 -4.13 -11.94
C GLY A 441 1.72 -3.74 -12.43
N ARG A 442 1.92 -3.37 -13.71
CA ARG A 442 3.25 -3.01 -14.26
C ARG A 442 3.40 -1.58 -14.78
N GLY A 443 2.31 -0.90 -15.14
CA GLY A 443 2.25 0.57 -15.14
C GLY A 443 2.29 1.11 -13.70
N ARG A 444 3.25 0.63 -12.91
CA ARG A 444 3.28 0.76 -11.46
C ARG A 444 3.97 2.05 -11.12
N SER A 445 3.31 3.17 -11.40
CA SER A 445 3.44 4.30 -10.46
C SER A 445 2.42 5.40 -10.62
N GLY A 446 1.46 5.39 -11.57
CA GLY A 446 0.53 6.54 -11.72
C GLY A 446 1.29 7.88 -11.67
N SER A 447 2.51 7.85 -12.20
CA SER A 447 3.54 8.86 -12.02
C SER A 447 4.08 9.17 -13.40
N PRO A 448 4.43 10.43 -13.64
CA PRO A 448 4.89 10.82 -14.95
C PRO A 448 6.13 10.02 -15.37
N ALA A 449 6.27 9.78 -16.67
CA ALA A 449 7.34 8.98 -17.25
C ALA A 449 8.36 9.87 -17.97
N THR A 450 9.63 9.47 -17.90
CA THR A 450 10.74 10.03 -18.70
C THR A 450 10.91 9.21 -19.99
N ILE A 451 11.61 9.74 -21.01
CA ILE A 451 11.89 8.98 -22.24
C ILE A 451 12.66 7.69 -21.95
N THR A 452 13.67 7.75 -21.08
CA THR A 452 14.43 6.57 -20.64
C THR A 452 13.50 5.51 -20.09
N ARG A 453 12.59 5.90 -19.18
CA ARG A 453 11.63 4.98 -18.60
C ARG A 453 10.67 4.38 -19.63
N LEU A 454 10.20 5.18 -20.59
CA LEU A 454 9.32 4.68 -21.65
C LEU A 454 10.00 3.63 -22.54
N PHE A 455 11.29 3.81 -22.84
CA PHE A 455 12.06 2.84 -23.61
C PHE A 455 12.39 1.59 -22.80
N ASP A 456 12.78 1.73 -21.54
CA ASP A 456 13.05 0.60 -20.64
C ASP A 456 11.81 -0.27 -20.46
N GLU A 457 10.65 0.35 -20.20
CA GLU A 457 9.38 -0.37 -20.05
C GLU A 457 8.91 -0.99 -21.37
N PHE A 458 9.10 -0.34 -22.52
CA PHE A 458 8.83 -0.96 -23.82
C PHE A 458 9.69 -2.22 -24.02
N ASN A 459 11.00 -2.12 -23.78
CA ASN A 459 11.93 -3.24 -23.90
C ASN A 459 11.53 -4.37 -22.94
N GLU A 460 11.17 -4.05 -21.70
CA GLU A 460 10.70 -5.04 -20.71
C GLU A 460 9.44 -5.75 -21.19
N VAL A 461 8.41 -5.00 -21.63
CA VAL A 461 7.12 -5.58 -22.02
C VAL A 461 7.25 -6.42 -23.28
N GLN A 462 7.94 -5.93 -24.32
CA GLN A 462 8.11 -6.66 -25.57
C GLN A 462 8.97 -7.92 -25.38
N ASN A 463 9.97 -7.87 -24.49
CA ASN A 463 10.85 -9.00 -24.22
C ASN A 463 10.44 -9.79 -22.97
N ASN A 464 9.23 -9.60 -22.44
CA ASN A 464 8.78 -10.18 -21.17
C ASN A 464 8.72 -11.72 -21.16
N ARG A 465 8.73 -12.36 -22.33
CA ARG A 465 8.79 -13.83 -22.52
C ARG A 465 10.20 -14.35 -22.78
N TYR A 466 11.21 -13.50 -22.69
CA TYR A 466 12.62 -13.88 -22.86
C TYR A 466 12.84 -14.66 -24.15
N THR A 467 12.28 -14.17 -25.26
CA THR A 467 12.54 -14.77 -26.58
C THR A 467 13.81 -14.20 -27.21
N ALA A 468 14.27 -13.03 -26.73
CA ALA A 468 15.29 -12.21 -27.37
C ALA A 468 15.03 -11.98 -28.87
N LYS A 469 13.76 -11.93 -29.30
CA LYS A 469 13.38 -11.72 -30.71
C LYS A 469 12.90 -10.31 -31.01
N GLN A 470 12.40 -9.60 -30.00
CA GLN A 470 11.86 -8.26 -30.21
C GLN A 470 13.00 -7.24 -30.33
N PRO A 471 12.76 -6.12 -31.03
CA PRO A 471 13.74 -5.06 -31.17
C PRO A 471 14.07 -4.44 -29.81
N VAL A 472 15.30 -3.96 -29.69
CA VAL A 472 15.78 -3.19 -28.54
C VAL A 472 15.88 -1.73 -28.96
N ILE A 473 15.25 -0.83 -28.19
CA ILE A 473 15.37 0.60 -28.45
C ILE A 473 16.73 1.11 -27.96
N ILE A 474 17.45 1.78 -28.86
CA ILE A 474 18.64 2.57 -28.54
C ILE A 474 18.27 4.04 -28.60
N ASP A 475 18.42 4.74 -27.47
CA ASP A 475 18.06 6.15 -27.38
C ASP A 475 19.14 7.07 -27.98
N GLU A 476 18.89 7.58 -29.19
CA GLU A 476 19.66 8.62 -29.89
C GLU A 476 18.87 9.95 -29.99
N THR A 477 17.85 10.13 -29.15
CA THR A 477 16.92 11.26 -29.27
C THR A 477 17.54 12.59 -28.85
N GLY A 478 18.59 12.55 -28.03
CA GLY A 478 19.18 13.74 -27.40
C GLY A 478 18.24 14.45 -26.41
N LEU A 479 17.10 13.83 -26.05
CA LEU A 479 16.15 14.40 -25.10
C LEU A 479 16.71 14.34 -23.66
N PRO A 480 16.30 15.27 -22.77
CA PRO A 480 16.80 15.30 -21.40
C PRO A 480 16.55 13.99 -20.64
N ARG A 481 17.58 13.50 -19.96
CA ARG A 481 17.51 12.34 -19.07
C ARG A 481 17.82 12.76 -17.63
N PRO A 482 17.23 12.09 -16.62
CA PRO A 482 17.66 12.30 -15.24
C PRO A 482 19.14 11.95 -15.10
N VAL A 483 19.93 12.81 -14.45
CA VAL A 483 21.29 12.45 -14.05
C VAL A 483 21.25 11.29 -13.04
N GLN A 484 22.27 10.44 -12.98
CA GLN A 484 22.31 9.35 -12.00
C GLN A 484 22.18 9.89 -10.57
N TRP A 485 21.44 9.19 -9.69
CA TRP A 485 21.30 9.62 -8.30
C TRP A 485 22.65 9.55 -7.58
N ASP A 486 23.08 10.72 -7.11
CA ASP A 486 24.24 10.88 -6.26
C ASP A 486 23.76 11.17 -4.84
N SER A 487 23.93 10.21 -3.93
CA SER A 487 23.51 10.36 -2.53
C SER A 487 24.33 11.40 -1.75
N ALA A 488 25.53 11.77 -2.24
CA ALA A 488 26.31 12.85 -1.64
C ALA A 488 25.71 14.22 -1.98
N LYS A 489 25.17 14.38 -3.19
CA LYS A 489 24.50 15.61 -3.64
C LYS A 489 23.05 15.70 -3.19
N TYR A 490 22.34 14.57 -3.16
CA TYR A 490 20.94 14.47 -2.76
C TYR A 490 20.79 13.41 -1.65
N PRO A 491 20.88 13.81 -0.37
CA PRO A 491 20.80 12.89 0.76
C PRO A 491 19.49 12.10 0.82
N GLN A 492 18.41 12.65 0.26
CA GLN A 492 17.12 11.99 0.14
C GLN A 492 16.72 11.81 -1.33
N TRP A 493 16.17 10.64 -1.66
CA TRP A 493 15.62 10.35 -2.98
C TRP A 493 14.59 11.40 -3.42
N ARG A 494 13.79 11.93 -2.48
CA ARG A 494 12.77 12.95 -2.76
C ARG A 494 13.38 14.22 -3.34
N ASP A 495 14.52 14.66 -2.80
CA ASP A 495 15.19 15.89 -3.25
C ASP A 495 15.75 15.71 -4.66
N TYR A 496 16.39 14.56 -4.92
CA TYR A 496 16.83 14.15 -6.26
C TYR A 496 15.66 14.10 -7.25
N TYR A 497 14.55 13.48 -6.86
CA TYR A 497 13.38 13.32 -7.70
C TYR A 497 12.78 14.67 -8.12
N GLU A 498 12.59 15.60 -7.17
CA GLU A 498 12.07 16.94 -7.42
C GLU A 498 13.04 17.79 -8.27
N ALA A 499 14.35 17.69 -8.00
CA ALA A 499 15.35 18.53 -8.64
C ALA A 499 15.73 18.06 -10.05
N GLU A 500 15.81 16.75 -10.30
CA GLU A 500 16.36 16.18 -11.53
C GLU A 500 15.33 15.42 -12.33
N VAL A 501 14.61 14.47 -11.71
CA VAL A 501 13.73 13.54 -12.43
C VAL A 501 12.52 14.27 -13.02
N LYS A 502 11.85 15.14 -12.25
CA LYS A 502 10.62 15.83 -12.69
C LYS A 502 10.80 16.69 -13.93
N LYS A 503 12.00 17.23 -14.15
CA LYS A 503 12.31 18.08 -15.32
C LYS A 503 12.37 17.29 -16.62
N CYS A 504 12.51 15.96 -16.54
CA CYS A 504 12.64 15.06 -17.67
C CYS A 504 11.33 14.34 -18.02
N PHE A 505 10.21 14.70 -17.39
CA PHE A 505 8.92 14.09 -17.68
C PHE A 505 8.41 14.47 -19.07
N VAL A 506 7.87 13.46 -19.76
CA VAL A 506 7.34 13.58 -21.13
C VAL A 506 5.94 12.99 -21.28
N ALA A 507 5.48 12.11 -20.39
CA ALA A 507 4.12 11.56 -20.40
C ALA A 507 3.55 11.43 -18.98
N THR A 508 2.21 11.40 -18.85
CA THR A 508 1.55 11.21 -17.55
C THR A 508 1.74 9.82 -16.96
N ASP A 509 1.92 8.82 -17.83
CA ASP A 509 2.10 7.42 -17.46
C ASP A 509 2.76 6.67 -18.62
N SER A 510 3.13 5.42 -18.39
CA SER A 510 3.77 4.56 -19.39
C SER A 510 2.79 3.56 -20.00
N PRO A 511 2.78 3.38 -21.33
CA PRO A 511 1.91 2.43 -22.03
C PRO A 511 2.36 0.97 -21.86
N TYR A 512 1.40 0.05 -21.94
CA TYR A 512 1.65 -1.39 -21.99
C TYR A 512 1.58 -1.88 -23.44
N PHE A 513 2.69 -1.84 -24.15
CA PHE A 513 2.81 -2.31 -25.54
C PHE A 513 3.12 -3.81 -25.58
N ASP A 514 2.14 -4.68 -25.40
CA ASP A 514 2.33 -6.13 -25.51
C ASP A 514 1.85 -6.67 -26.87
N GLY A 515 2.42 -7.79 -27.29
CA GLY A 515 2.09 -8.47 -28.55
C GLY A 515 2.64 -7.79 -29.82
N SER A 516 2.33 -8.40 -30.97
CA SER A 516 2.82 -7.99 -32.29
C SER A 516 2.32 -6.61 -32.72
N ASP A 517 1.08 -6.25 -32.35
CA ASP A 517 0.51 -4.94 -32.68
C ASP A 517 1.06 -3.83 -31.77
N GLY A 518 1.63 -4.20 -30.61
CA GLY A 518 2.21 -3.26 -29.66
C GLY A 518 3.38 -2.47 -30.24
N GLN A 519 4.18 -3.08 -31.11
CA GLN A 519 5.31 -2.43 -31.80
C GLN A 519 4.86 -1.31 -32.73
N LYS A 520 3.86 -1.60 -33.59
CA LYS A 520 3.30 -0.61 -34.50
C LYS A 520 2.68 0.55 -33.72
N MET A 521 1.91 0.23 -32.68
CA MET A 521 1.29 1.23 -31.81
C MET A 521 2.34 2.10 -31.11
N ALA A 522 3.45 1.51 -30.66
CA ALA A 522 4.56 2.24 -30.07
C ALA A 522 5.17 3.21 -31.09
N CYS A 523 5.49 2.76 -32.31
CA CYS A 523 6.02 3.63 -33.37
C CYS A 523 5.09 4.82 -33.66
N GLU A 524 3.80 4.56 -33.88
CA GLU A 524 2.81 5.60 -34.17
C GLU A 524 2.67 6.60 -33.01
N TRP A 525 2.66 6.11 -31.78
CA TRP A 525 2.56 6.96 -30.59
C TRP A 525 3.82 7.80 -30.37
N PHE A 526 5.00 7.19 -30.49
CA PHE A 526 6.27 7.89 -30.30
C PHE A 526 6.48 9.01 -31.33
N GLU A 527 6.14 8.75 -32.59
CA GLU A 527 6.21 9.73 -33.66
C GLU A 527 5.21 10.87 -33.47
N LYS A 528 3.96 10.52 -33.13
CA LYS A 528 2.88 11.50 -32.97
C LYS A 528 3.06 12.41 -31.74
N GLU A 529 3.42 11.83 -30.59
CA GLU A 529 3.44 12.55 -29.32
C GLU A 529 4.78 13.24 -29.06
N PHE A 530 5.89 12.62 -29.48
CA PHE A 530 7.24 13.13 -29.20
C PHE A 530 8.01 13.52 -30.45
N GLY A 531 7.60 13.15 -31.66
CA GLY A 531 8.43 13.34 -32.86
C GLY A 531 9.63 12.39 -32.91
N ILE A 532 9.50 11.22 -32.27
CA ILE A 532 10.52 10.16 -32.26
C ILE A 532 10.20 9.15 -33.36
N THR A 533 11.16 8.92 -34.25
CA THR A 533 11.12 7.87 -35.26
C THR A 533 12.14 6.80 -34.95
N PHE A 534 11.94 5.58 -35.46
CA PHE A 534 12.86 4.47 -35.26
C PHE A 534 13.50 4.05 -36.57
N LYS A 535 14.83 4.09 -36.62
CA LYS A 535 15.60 3.49 -37.71
C LYS A 535 16.04 2.10 -37.30
N GLU A 536 15.77 1.10 -38.14
CA GLU A 536 16.23 -0.26 -37.90
C GLU A 536 17.71 -0.41 -38.24
N GLU A 537 18.45 -1.07 -37.35
CA GLU A 537 19.82 -1.49 -37.57
C GLU A 537 20.01 -2.91 -37.06
N THR A 538 20.79 -3.73 -37.76
CA THR A 538 21.17 -5.06 -37.26
C THR A 538 22.55 -4.99 -36.63
N ARG A 539 22.67 -5.41 -35.36
CA ARG A 539 23.95 -5.45 -34.63
C ARG A 539 24.19 -6.84 -34.06
N ALA A 540 25.47 -7.23 -34.00
CA ALA A 540 25.89 -8.38 -33.23
C ALA A 540 25.77 -8.06 -31.73
N VAL A 541 25.03 -8.88 -30.99
CA VAL A 541 24.86 -8.73 -29.53
C VAL A 541 25.01 -10.07 -28.84
N THR A 542 25.54 -10.01 -27.61
CA THR A 542 25.56 -11.16 -26.72
C THR A 542 24.16 -11.39 -26.16
N VAL A 543 23.63 -12.59 -26.38
CA VAL A 543 22.37 -13.07 -25.81
C VAL A 543 22.69 -14.13 -24.76
N HIS A 544 22.14 -13.95 -23.57
CA HIS A 544 22.25 -14.84 -22.43
C HIS A 544 21.14 -15.90 -22.50
N VAL A 545 21.51 -17.14 -22.82
CA VAL A 545 20.58 -18.23 -23.11
C VAL A 545 20.51 -19.21 -21.95
N ILE A 546 19.30 -19.46 -21.46
CA ILE A 546 18.99 -20.54 -20.50
C ILE A 546 18.35 -21.70 -21.25
N ARG A 547 18.89 -22.91 -21.07
CA ARG A 547 18.39 -24.15 -21.69
C ARG A 547 18.60 -25.37 -20.78
N LYS A 548 17.97 -26.49 -21.13
CA LYS A 548 18.23 -27.78 -20.48
C LYS A 548 19.69 -28.19 -20.78
N LYS A 549 20.37 -28.79 -19.79
CA LYS A 549 21.72 -29.36 -19.95
C LYS A 549 21.75 -30.51 -20.95
#